data_AF-A0AB35PP32-F1
#
_entry.id   AF-A0AB35PP32-F1
#
_cell.length_a   1.000
_cell.length_b   1.000
_cell.length_c   1.000
_cell.angle_alpha   90.00
_cell.angle_beta   90.00
_cell.angle_gamma   90.00
#
_symmetry.space_group_name_H-M   'P 1'
#
loop_
_entity.id
_entity.type
_entity.pdbx_description
1 polymer ?
#
loop_
_entity_poly.entity_id
_entity_poly.type
_entity_poly.pdbx_seq_one_letter_code
_entity_poly.pdbx_strand_id
1 'polypeptide(L)'
;MYVDKPLSGIKAVQTLSRLNRTCPGKDDTFVLDFVNDPEDIKASFQPYYESTSLSKISDPNILYDMQAELEPYQVFTEEEVQKVNELEVTGGVKKS
;
A
#
# COMPACT_ATOMS: atom_id res chain seq x y z
N MET A 1 1.42 6.88 -19.12
CA MET A 1 0.44 6.08 -19.89
C MET A 1 -0.47 7.04 -20.63
N TYR A 2 -0.73 6.82 -21.91
CA TYR A 2 -1.69 7.60 -22.68
C TYR A 2 -3.03 6.85 -22.71
N VAL A 3 -4.12 7.55 -22.41
CA VAL A 3 -5.48 6.99 -22.39
C VAL A 3 -6.31 7.69 -23.45
N ASP A 4 -6.74 6.92 -24.44
CA ASP A 4 -7.62 7.34 -25.53
C ASP A 4 -8.90 6.48 -25.58
N LYS A 5 -9.31 5.97 -24.42
CA LYS A 5 -10.49 5.12 -24.28
C LYS A 5 -11.24 5.44 -22.99
N PRO A 6 -12.57 5.31 -22.97
CA PRO A 6 -13.34 5.48 -21.76
C PRO A 6 -12.95 4.40 -20.73
N LEU A 7 -12.51 4.85 -19.57
CA LEU A 7 -12.15 4.06 -18.40
C LEU A 7 -13.10 4.43 -17.26
N SER A 8 -13.82 3.44 -16.73
CA SER A 8 -14.70 3.64 -15.59
C SER A 8 -14.79 2.39 -14.72
N GLY A 9 -15.16 2.60 -13.45
CA GLY A 9 -15.31 1.55 -12.45
C GLY A 9 -14.07 0.66 -12.33
N ILE A 10 -14.29 -0.65 -12.24
CA ILE A 10 -13.21 -1.63 -12.05
C ILE A 10 -12.19 -1.65 -13.20
N LYS A 11 -12.59 -1.27 -14.42
CA LYS A 11 -11.68 -1.25 -15.58
C LYS A 11 -10.64 -0.15 -15.44
N ALA A 12 -11.03 1.01 -14.90
CA ALA A 12 -10.10 2.10 -14.60
C ALA A 12 -9.05 1.63 -13.59
N VAL A 13 -9.49 1.02 -12.48
CA VAL A 13 -8.61 0.49 -11.43
C VAL A 13 -7.66 -0.55 -11.98
N GLN A 14 -8.15 -1.61 -12.62
CA GLN A 14 -7.31 -2.69 -13.14
C GLN A 14 -6.26 -2.21 -14.15
N THR A 15 -6.60 -1.20 -14.94
CA THR A 15 -5.72 -0.64 -15.98
C THR A 15 -4.65 0.25 -15.36
N LEU A 16 -5.05 1.23 -14.55
CA LEU A 16 -4.15 2.22 -13.98
C LEU A 16 -3.31 1.66 -12.82
N SER A 17 -3.82 0.69 -12.06
CA SER A 17 -3.05 0.03 -11.00
C SER A 17 -1.82 -0.72 -11.53
N ARG A 18 -1.75 -1.07 -12.82
CA ARG A 18 -0.53 -1.65 -13.43
C ARG A 18 0.66 -0.70 -13.37
N LEU A 19 0.38 0.61 -13.31
CA LEU A 19 1.40 1.63 -13.23
C LEU A 19 1.97 1.79 -11.82
N ASN A 20 1.35 1.25 -10.78
CA ASN A 20 1.83 1.39 -9.40
C ASN A 20 2.96 0.41 -9.01
N ARG A 21 3.64 -0.20 -9.99
CA ARG A 21 4.78 -1.09 -9.74
C ARG A 21 6.06 -0.27 -9.57
N THR A 22 6.81 -0.56 -8.51
CA THR A 22 8.14 -0.02 -8.23
C THR A 22 9.19 -0.74 -9.07
N CYS A 23 10.07 0.01 -9.72
CA CYS A 23 11.27 -0.53 -10.38
C CYS A 23 12.41 0.49 -10.30
N PRO A 24 13.68 0.05 -10.30
CA PRO A 24 14.81 0.96 -10.27
C PRO A 24 14.75 1.99 -11.42
N GLY A 25 14.94 3.27 -11.10
CA GLY A 25 14.91 4.37 -12.07
C GLY A 25 13.51 4.87 -12.47
N LYS A 26 12.47 4.43 -11.77
CA LYS A 26 11.10 4.94 -11.93
C LYS A 26 10.66 5.65 -10.66
N ASP A 27 10.94 6.94 -10.62
CA ASP A 27 10.65 7.79 -9.46
C ASP A 27 9.26 8.40 -9.54
N ASP A 28 8.71 8.58 -10.75
CA ASP A 28 7.38 9.13 -10.99
C ASP A 28 6.57 8.34 -12.01
N THR A 29 5.25 8.40 -11.85
CA THR A 29 4.28 7.82 -12.79
C THR A 29 3.40 8.92 -13.34
N PHE A 30 3.38 9.07 -14.66
CA PHE A 30 2.57 10.07 -15.36
C PHE A 30 1.50 9.41 -16.23
N VAL A 31 0.27 9.93 -16.19
CA VAL A 31 -0.86 9.52 -17.03
C VAL A 31 -1.39 10.74 -17.75
N LEU A 32 -1.53 10.64 -19.08
CA LEU A 32 -2.19 11.65 -19.90
C LEU A 32 -3.48 11.05 -20.45
N ASP A 33 -4.60 11.60 -20.01
CA ASP A 33 -5.94 11.17 -20.38
C ASP A 33 -6.60 12.21 -21.29
N PHE A 34 -7.15 11.75 -22.41
CA PHE A 34 -7.84 12.61 -23.39
C PHE A 34 -9.36 12.42 -23.38
N VAL A 35 -9.88 11.45 -22.62
CA VAL A 35 -11.27 10.97 -22.74
C VAL A 35 -12.03 11.07 -21.43
N ASN A 36 -11.40 10.78 -20.29
CA ASN A 36 -12.09 10.68 -19.01
C ASN A 36 -11.94 11.95 -18.18
N ASP A 37 -12.99 12.30 -17.44
CA ASP A 37 -12.92 13.36 -16.46
C ASP A 37 -12.19 12.88 -15.18
N PRO A 38 -11.33 13.73 -14.57
CA PRO A 38 -10.59 13.35 -13.37
C PRO A 38 -11.50 12.90 -12.21
N GLU A 39 -12.68 13.50 -12.05
CA GLU A 39 -13.63 13.15 -10.99
C GLU A 39 -14.24 11.76 -11.21
N ASP A 40 -14.50 11.35 -12.46
CA ASP A 40 -15.03 10.02 -12.78
C ASP A 40 -14.00 8.93 -12.52
N ILE A 41 -12.72 9.21 -12.83
CA ILE A 41 -11.62 8.32 -12.49
C ILE A 41 -11.51 8.20 -10.96
N LYS A 42 -11.51 9.33 -10.24
CA LYS A 42 -11.47 9.33 -8.78
C LYS A 42 -12.64 8.58 -8.15
N ALA A 43 -13.87 8.78 -8.65
CA ALA A 43 -15.05 8.06 -8.22
C ALA A 43 -14.95 6.55 -8.51
N SER A 44 -14.32 6.16 -9.62
CA SER A 44 -14.07 4.75 -9.95
C SER A 44 -13.09 4.08 -8.98
N PHE A 45 -12.20 4.89 -8.40
CA PHE A 45 -11.20 4.47 -7.42
C PHE A 45 -11.73 4.49 -5.98
N GLN A 46 -12.62 5.42 -5.63
CA GLN A 46 -13.13 5.63 -4.26
C GLN A 46 -13.61 4.35 -3.56
N PRO A 47 -14.40 3.44 -4.18
CA PRO A 47 -14.83 2.19 -3.55
C PRO A 47 -13.70 1.24 -3.17
N TYR A 48 -12.56 1.33 -3.86
CA TYR A 48 -11.42 0.44 -3.68
C TYR A 48 -10.33 1.08 -2.81
N TYR A 49 -10.27 2.41 -2.76
CA TYR A 49 -9.42 3.13 -1.79
C TYR A 49 -9.96 3.03 -0.36
N GLU A 50 -11.27 2.78 -0.17
CA GLU A 50 -11.85 2.43 1.13
C GLU A 50 -11.46 1.01 1.60
N SER A 51 -10.87 0.17 0.74
CA SER A 51 -10.37 -1.16 1.10
C SER A 51 -8.85 -1.24 1.16
N THR A 52 -8.19 -0.20 1.69
CA THR A 52 -7.05 -0.26 2.62
C THR A 52 -6.62 1.18 2.89
N SER A 53 -7.44 1.91 3.65
CA SER A 53 -6.83 2.61 4.77
C SER A 53 -5.92 1.56 5.44
N LEU A 54 -4.60 1.70 5.49
CA LEU A 54 -3.96 2.56 6.49
C LEU A 54 -5.03 3.01 7.49
N SER A 55 -5.63 2.04 8.18
CA SER A 55 -6.59 2.27 9.23
C SER A 55 -5.93 3.35 10.06
N LYS A 56 -6.58 4.51 10.15
CA LYS A 56 -6.24 5.53 11.12
C LYS A 56 -5.51 4.87 12.28
N ILE A 57 -4.20 5.05 12.40
CA ILE A 57 -3.55 4.88 13.70
C ILE A 57 -3.99 6.13 14.46
N SER A 58 -5.27 6.19 14.81
CA SER A 58 -5.81 7.23 15.68
C SER A 58 -5.68 6.81 17.15
N ASP A 59 -5.22 5.59 17.40
CA ASP A 59 -4.87 5.14 18.73
C ASP A 59 -3.48 4.48 18.69
N PRO A 60 -2.45 5.10 19.30
CA PRO A 60 -1.13 4.51 19.48
C PRO A 60 -1.17 3.14 20.18
N ASN A 61 -2.25 2.83 20.91
CA ASN A 61 -2.38 1.59 21.67
C ASN A 61 -2.72 0.37 20.83
N ILE A 62 -3.16 0.53 19.57
CA ILE A 62 -3.54 -0.62 18.70
C ILE A 62 -2.38 -1.61 18.52
N LEU A 63 -1.14 -1.11 18.45
CA LEU A 63 0.04 -1.97 18.36
C LEU A 63 0.24 -2.79 19.64
N TYR A 64 0.01 -2.18 20.80
CA TYR A 64 0.09 -2.85 22.09
C TYR A 64 -1.06 -3.84 22.30
N ASP A 65 -2.26 -3.53 21.80
CA ASP A 65 -3.41 -4.44 21.83
C ASP A 65 -3.16 -5.69 20.97
N MET A 66 -2.63 -5.50 19.76
CA MET A 66 -2.24 -6.61 18.88
C MET A 66 -1.09 -7.44 19.47
N GLN A 67 -0.12 -6.80 20.11
CA GLN A 67 0.96 -7.50 20.82
C GLN A 67 0.39 -8.35 21.96
N ALA A 68 -0.48 -7.77 22.79
CA ALA A 68 -1.10 -8.46 23.92
C ALA A 68 -2.01 -9.62 23.47
N GLU A 69 -2.66 -9.50 22.31
CA GLU A 69 -3.43 -10.60 21.71
C GLU A 69 -2.53 -11.77 21.27
N LEU A 70 -1.33 -11.47 20.76
CA LEU A 70 -0.41 -12.47 20.20
C LEU A 70 0.51 -13.13 21.26
N GLU A 71 0.80 -12.45 22.36
CA GLU A 71 1.65 -12.96 23.46
C GLU A 71 1.24 -14.35 24.00
N PRO A 72 -0.06 -14.63 24.26
CA PRO A 72 -0.52 -15.94 24.74
C PRO A 72 -0.26 -17.08 23.75
N TYR A 73 -0.18 -16.77 22.45
CA TYR A 73 0.05 -17.77 21.40
C TYR A 73 1.53 -18.10 21.22
N GLN A 74 2.45 -17.38 21.88
CA GLN A 74 3.90 -17.57 21.82
C GLN A 74 4.44 -17.71 20.38
N VAL A 75 3.87 -16.93 19.44
CA VAL A 75 4.23 -16.98 18.02
C VAL A 75 5.61 -16.38 17.76
N PHE A 76 6.06 -15.48 18.63
CA PHE A 76 7.39 -14.87 18.61
C PHE A 76 7.88 -14.60 20.03
N THR A 77 9.19 -14.58 20.20
CA THR A 77 9.89 -14.22 21.43
C THR A 77 10.52 -12.83 21.32
N GLU A 78 10.77 -12.20 22.47
CA GLU A 78 11.40 -10.88 22.51
C GLU A 78 12.82 -10.89 21.89
N GLU A 79 13.54 -12.01 22.02
CA GLU A 79 14.83 -12.22 21.35
C GLU A 79 14.72 -12.25 19.82
N GLU A 80 13.66 -12.87 19.28
CA GLU A 80 13.42 -12.89 17.83
C GLU A 80 13.06 -11.50 17.29
N VAL A 81 12.24 -10.75 18.04
CA VAL A 81 11.90 -9.36 17.70
C VAL A 81 13.16 -8.48 17.70
N GLN A 82 13.99 -8.59 18.73
CA GLN A 82 15.25 -7.87 18.84
C GLN A 82 16.18 -8.20 17.65
N LYS A 83 16.31 -9.48 17.31
CA LYS A 83 17.16 -9.95 16.20
C LYS A 83 16.69 -9.41 14.85
N VAL A 84 15.37 -9.37 14.60
CA VAL A 84 14.81 -8.77 13.38
C VAL A 84 15.05 -7.26 13.38
N ASN A 85 14.83 -6.57 14.51
CA ASN A 85 15.05 -5.13 14.61
C ASN A 85 16.52 -4.76 14.35
N GLU A 86 17.46 -5.52 14.91
CA GLU A 86 18.89 -5.35 14.63
C GLU A 86 19.21 -5.57 13.15
N LEU A 87 18.64 -6.61 12.51
CA LEU A 87 18.84 -6.89 11.08
C LEU A 87 18.29 -5.76 10.19
N GLU A 88 17.14 -5.18 10.51
CA GLU A 88 16.53 -4.09 9.73
C GLU A 88 17.22 -2.73 9.95
N VAL A 89 17.69 -2.45 11.17
CA VAL A 89 18.31 -1.16 11.52
C VAL A 89 19.81 -1.12 11.17
N THR A 90 20.54 -2.23 11.33
CA THR A 90 21.98 -2.30 11.03
C THR A 90 22.28 -2.84 9.63
N GLY A 91 21.38 -3.65 9.07
CA GLY A 91 21.45 -4.13 7.70
C GLY A 91 20.43 -3.38 6.85
N GLY A 92 20.89 -2.52 5.94
CA GLY A 92 20.04 -2.04 4.85
C GLY A 92 19.58 -3.21 3.98
N VAL A 93 18.51 -3.89 4.37
CA VAL A 93 17.92 -4.98 3.59
C VAL A 93 17.38 -4.34 2.32
N LYS A 94 18.12 -4.55 1.22
CA LYS A 94 17.59 -4.37 -0.13
C LYS A 94 16.37 -5.27 -0.25
N LYS A 95 15.17 -4.68 -0.15
CA LYS A 95 13.92 -5.35 -0.53
C LYS A 95 14.08 -5.86 -1.96
N SER A 96 14.04 -7.18 -2.12
CA SER A 96 13.92 -7.87 -3.41
C SER A 96 12.51 -7.75 -3.96
#